data_AF-N1V448-F1
#
_entry.id   AF-N1V448-F1
#
_cell.length_a   1.000
_cell.length_b   1.000
_cell.length_c   1.000
_cell.angle_alpha   90.00
_cell.angle_beta   90.00
_cell.angle_gamma   90.00
#
_symmetry.space_group_name_H-M   'P 1'
#
loop_
_entity.id
_entity.type
_entity.pdbx_description
1 polymer ?
#
loop_
_entity_poly.entity_id
_entity_poly.type
_entity_poly.pdbx_seq_one_letter_code
_entity_poly.pdbx_strand_id
1 'polypeptide(L)'
;MPGAEEQLEPFVAELLAALEIEDTPVDLGSVLGLAGVAAHSVVRPAAPVTTFIVGYAAGLAVASGQASAETAMRLASRVADTVARRYGASGNPAESAPA
;
A
#
# COMPACT_ATOMS: atom_id res chain seq x y z
N MET A 1 8.68 11.20 -24.68
CA MET A 1 8.84 10.86 -23.26
C MET A 1 8.09 9.57 -23.03
N PRO A 2 8.73 8.51 -22.53
CA PRO A 2 8.03 7.28 -22.17
C PRO A 2 6.90 7.58 -21.17
N GLY A 3 5.82 6.80 -21.21
CA GLY A 3 4.67 6.99 -20.32
C GLY A 3 5.05 6.79 -18.85
N ALA A 4 4.26 7.32 -17.92
CA ALA A 4 4.52 7.16 -16.48
C ALA A 4 4.58 5.68 -16.05
N GLU A 5 3.76 4.82 -16.67
CA GLU A 5 3.77 3.36 -16.44
C GLU A 5 5.05 2.69 -16.97
N GLU A 6 5.55 3.14 -18.13
CA GLU A 6 6.78 2.63 -18.77
C GLU A 6 8.05 3.00 -17.97
N GLN A 7 8.00 4.07 -17.17
CA GLN A 7 9.10 4.50 -16.30
C GLN A 7 9.11 3.80 -14.94
N LEU A 8 8.01 3.14 -14.55
CA LEU A 8 7.84 2.66 -13.18
C LEU A 8 8.62 1.38 -12.90
N GLU A 9 8.65 0.42 -13.84
CA GLU A 9 9.42 -0.81 -13.67
C GLU A 9 10.94 -0.55 -13.58
N PRO A 10 11.57 0.24 -14.46
CA PRO A 10 12.98 0.60 -14.33
C PRO A 10 13.29 1.32 -13.01
N PHE A 11 12.42 2.25 -12.60
CA PHE A 11 12.57 2.95 -11.32
C PHE A 11 12.51 2.00 -10.13
N VAL A 12 11.56 1.06 -10.12
CA VAL A 12 11.45 0.05 -9.05
C VAL A 12 12.70 -0.83 -9.02
N ALA A 13 13.21 -1.27 -10.17
CA ALA A 13 14.45 -2.04 -10.24
C ALA A 13 15.65 -1.26 -9.68
N GLU A 14 15.80 0.01 -10.07
CA GLU A 14 16.86 0.90 -9.55
C GLU A 14 16.73 1.10 -8.03
N LEU A 15 15.51 1.29 -7.54
CA LEU A 15 15.25 1.48 -6.11
C LEU A 15 15.55 0.23 -5.29
N LEU A 16 15.19 -0.96 -5.78
CA LEU A 16 15.51 -2.23 -5.12
C LEU A 16 17.03 -2.46 -5.06
N ALA A 17 17.74 -2.13 -6.13
CA ALA A 17 19.20 -2.16 -6.17
C ALA A 17 19.83 -1.18 -5.18
N ALA A 18 19.35 0.07 -5.15
CA ALA A 18 19.85 1.09 -4.23
C ALA A 18 19.62 0.74 -2.74
N LEU A 19 18.65 -0.13 -2.46
CA LEU A 19 18.31 -0.61 -1.12
C LEU A 19 18.89 -2.01 -0.82
N GLU A 20 19.70 -2.57 -1.72
CA GLU A 20 20.34 -3.89 -1.57
C GLU A 20 19.34 -5.05 -1.37
N ILE A 21 18.19 -4.97 -2.06
CA ILE A 21 17.08 -5.94 -1.96
C ILE A 21 16.56 -6.38 -3.35
N GLU A 22 17.45 -6.46 -4.34
CA GLU A 22 17.15 -6.71 -5.77
C GLU A 22 16.32 -7.97 -6.03
N ASP A 23 16.55 -9.02 -5.23
CA ASP A 23 15.86 -10.31 -5.34
C ASP A 23 14.47 -10.29 -4.67
N THR A 24 14.04 -9.15 -4.14
CA THR A 24 12.74 -9.04 -3.47
C THR A 24 11.61 -9.00 -4.50
N PRO A 25 10.68 -9.97 -4.48
CA PRO A 25 9.53 -9.94 -5.37
C PRO A 25 8.59 -8.80 -4.97
N VAL A 26 8.44 -7.81 -5.85
CA VAL A 26 7.49 -6.70 -5.68
C VAL A 26 6.31 -6.88 -6.65
N ASP A 27 5.13 -7.17 -6.11
CA ASP A 27 3.88 -7.14 -6.88
C ASP A 27 3.39 -5.69 -7.00
N LEU A 28 3.90 -4.99 -8.02
CA LEU A 28 3.59 -3.60 -8.30
C LEU A 28 2.09 -3.37 -8.52
N GLY A 29 1.42 -4.29 -9.23
CA GLY A 29 -0.01 -4.20 -9.50
C GLY A 29 -0.84 -4.22 -8.22
N SER A 30 -0.53 -5.14 -7.29
CA SER A 30 -1.18 -5.19 -5.99
C SER A 30 -0.93 -3.95 -5.14
N VAL A 31 0.30 -3.42 -5.11
CA VAL A 31 0.64 -2.20 -4.36
C VAL A 31 -0.13 -0.99 -4.89
N LEU A 32 -0.11 -0.76 -6.21
CA LEU A 32 -0.82 0.35 -6.84
C LEU A 32 -2.34 0.19 -6.73
N GLY A 33 -2.85 -1.04 -6.84
CA GLY A 33 -4.25 -1.35 -6.63
C GLY A 33 -4.73 -0.97 -5.23
N LEU A 34 -3.98 -1.34 -4.19
CA LEU A 34 -4.29 -0.99 -2.81
C LEU A 34 -4.22 0.53 -2.58
N ALA A 35 -3.19 1.19 -3.11
CA ALA A 35 -3.08 2.65 -3.07
C ALA A 35 -4.30 3.32 -3.72
N GLY A 36 -4.73 2.79 -4.87
CA GLY A 36 -5.95 3.22 -5.56
C GLY A 36 -7.19 3.07 -4.69
N VAL A 37 -7.40 1.92 -4.05
CA VAL A 37 -8.54 1.71 -3.13
C VAL A 37 -8.54 2.75 -2.02
N ALA A 38 -7.39 2.98 -1.38
CA ALA A 38 -7.26 3.98 -0.31
C ALA A 38 -7.56 5.40 -0.80
N ALA A 39 -7.00 5.80 -1.95
CA ALA A 39 -7.22 7.12 -2.52
C ALA A 39 -8.68 7.41 -2.86
N HIS A 40 -9.40 6.41 -3.39
CA HIS A 40 -10.81 6.56 -3.77
C HIS A 40 -11.77 6.41 -2.60
N SER A 41 -11.43 5.56 -1.61
CA SER A 41 -12.31 5.27 -0.48
C SER A 41 -12.16 6.26 0.68
N VAL A 42 -10.99 6.91 0.82
CA VAL A 42 -10.69 7.81 1.95
C VAL A 42 -10.50 9.24 1.44
N VAL A 43 -9.31 9.55 0.94
CA VAL A 43 -8.91 10.80 0.27
C VAL A 43 -7.63 10.53 -0.52
N ARG A 44 -7.31 11.32 -1.55
CA ARG A 44 -6.10 11.10 -2.36
C ARG A 44 -4.80 10.92 -1.56
N PRO A 45 -4.52 11.71 -0.48
CA PRO A 45 -3.33 11.50 0.36
C PRO A 45 -3.28 10.17 1.11
N ALA A 46 -4.37 9.40 1.19
CA ALA A 46 -4.38 8.12 1.88
C ALA A 46 -3.56 7.05 1.15
N ALA A 47 -3.42 7.14 -0.19
CA ALA A 47 -2.62 6.20 -0.98
C ALA A 47 -1.21 5.95 -0.41
N PRO A 48 -0.32 6.96 -0.29
CA PRO A 48 1.03 6.76 0.21
C PRO A 48 1.06 6.37 1.71
N VAL A 49 0.13 6.89 2.52
CA VAL A 49 0.05 6.56 3.95
C VAL A 49 -0.28 5.08 4.13
N THR A 50 -1.24 4.57 3.37
CA THR A 50 -1.65 3.16 3.44
C THR A 50 -0.53 2.21 3.02
N THR A 51 0.13 2.46 1.88
CA THR A 51 1.18 1.56 1.39
C THR A 51 2.42 1.57 2.29
N PHE A 52 2.78 2.72 2.85
CA PHE A 52 3.86 2.81 3.85
C PHE A 52 3.55 1.97 5.10
N ILE A 53 2.36 2.12 5.69
CA ILE A 53 1.97 1.38 6.90
C ILE A 53 1.93 -0.13 6.63
N VAL A 54 1.43 -0.55 5.47
CA VAL A 54 1.39 -1.97 5.09
C VAL A 54 2.79 -2.56 5.00
N GLY A 55 3.71 -1.88 4.29
CA GLY A 55 5.10 -2.33 4.20
C GLY A 55 5.78 -2.38 5.56
N TYR A 56 5.58 -1.36 6.40
CA TYR A 56 6.15 -1.29 7.74
C TYR A 56 5.63 -2.40 8.65
N ALA A 57 4.31 -2.62 8.69
CA ALA A 57 3.71 -3.69 9.50
C ALA A 57 4.15 -5.09 9.03
N ALA A 58 4.25 -5.30 7.71
CA ALA A 58 4.76 -6.55 7.16
C ALA A 58 6.22 -6.78 7.56
N GLY A 59 7.07 -5.75 7.46
CA GLY A 59 8.47 -5.80 7.91
C GLY A 59 8.61 -6.16 9.39
N LEU A 60 7.79 -5.56 10.26
CA LEU A 60 7.77 -5.90 11.70
C LEU A 60 7.37 -7.35 11.97
N ALA A 61 6.37 -7.88 11.24
CA ALA A 61 5.94 -9.26 11.40
C ALA A 61 7.01 -10.27 10.93
N VAL A 62 7.76 -9.94 9.87
CA VAL A 62 8.90 -10.75 9.41
C VAL A 62 10.05 -10.70 10.41
N ALA A 63 10.44 -9.49 10.84
CA ALA A 63 11.56 -9.29 11.77
C ALA A 63 11.34 -9.95 13.14
N SER A 64 10.10 -10.09 13.57
CA SER A 64 9.72 -10.77 14.82
C SER A 64 9.49 -12.28 14.65
N GLY A 65 9.63 -12.83 13.43
CA GLY A 65 9.41 -14.25 13.14
C GLY A 65 7.94 -14.68 13.20
N GLN A 66 6.99 -13.74 13.18
CA GLN A 66 5.56 -14.04 13.27
C GLN A 66 5.00 -14.61 11.96
N ALA A 67 5.59 -14.26 10.81
CA ALA A 67 5.13 -14.70 9.50
C ALA A 67 6.26 -14.64 8.46
N SER A 68 6.13 -15.43 7.39
CA SER A 68 6.96 -15.24 6.18
C SER A 68 6.64 -13.89 5.52
N ALA A 69 7.57 -13.34 4.72
CA ALA A 69 7.38 -12.08 4.01
C ALA A 69 6.10 -12.04 3.17
N GLU A 70 5.85 -13.11 2.42
CA GLU A 70 4.65 -13.26 1.59
C GLU A 70 3.37 -13.24 2.44
N THR A 71 3.36 -13.96 3.58
CA THR A 71 2.21 -14.02 4.48
C THR A 71 1.97 -12.69 5.18
N ALA A 72 3.04 -12.06 5.67
CA ALA A 72 2.99 -10.76 6.32
C ALA A 72 2.42 -9.69 5.39
N MET A 73 2.93 -9.60 4.16
CA MET A 73 2.46 -8.65 3.16
C MET A 73 0.99 -8.89 2.79
N ARG A 74 0.61 -10.14 2.51
CA ARG A 74 -0.78 -10.49 2.16
C ARG A 74 -1.76 -10.14 3.29
N LEU A 75 -1.41 -10.43 4.54
CA LEU A 75 -2.28 -10.12 5.68
C LEU A 75 -2.39 -8.61 5.90
N ALA A 76 -1.27 -7.88 5.89
CA ALA A 76 -1.27 -6.44 6.04
C ALA A 76 -2.09 -5.74 4.95
N SER A 77 -1.91 -6.13 3.68
CA SER A 77 -2.68 -5.60 2.55
C SER A 77 -4.19 -5.89 2.68
N ARG A 78 -4.58 -7.09 3.10
CA ARG A 78 -6.00 -7.44 3.32
C ARG A 78 -6.65 -6.60 4.42
N VAL A 79 -5.93 -6.38 5.52
CA VAL A 79 -6.41 -5.52 6.61
C VAL A 79 -6.58 -4.08 6.11
N ALA A 80 -5.59 -3.56 5.40
CA ALA A 80 -5.64 -2.21 4.85
C ALA A 80 -6.80 -2.00 3.85
N ASP A 81 -7.01 -2.93 2.92
CA ASP A 81 -8.14 -2.88 1.97
C ASP A 81 -9.49 -2.84 2.71
N THR A 82 -9.65 -3.72 3.71
CA THR A 82 -10.88 -3.78 4.54
C THR A 82 -11.12 -2.46 5.28
N VAL A 83 -10.08 -1.89 5.89
CA VAL A 83 -10.16 -0.63 6.63
C VAL A 83 -10.50 0.54 5.70
N ALA A 84 -9.83 0.64 4.54
CA ALA A 84 -10.05 1.70 3.57
C ALA A 84 -11.48 1.70 3.03
N ARG A 85 -11.99 0.52 2.63
CA ARG A 85 -13.37 0.37 2.12
C ARG A 85 -14.41 0.69 3.18
N ARG A 86 -14.20 0.23 4.42
CA ARG A 86 -15.11 0.53 5.53
C ARG A 86 -15.19 2.03 5.81
N TYR A 87 -14.04 2.71 5.77
CA TYR A 87 -14.00 4.17 5.96
C TYR A 87 -14.83 4.89 4.89
N GLY A 88 -14.66 4.54 3.62
CA GLY A 88 -15.43 5.12 2.52
C GLY A 88 -16.92 4.82 2.57
N ALA A 89 -17.30 3.61 2.98
CA ALA A 89 -18.70 3.22 3.14
C ALA A 89 -19.40 3.91 4.33
N SER A 90 -18.64 4.38 5.32
CA SER A 90 -19.20 5.01 6.52
C SER A 90 -19.68 6.45 6.27
N GLY A 91 -19.31 7.08 5.14
CA GLY A 91 -19.53 8.49 4.88
C GLY A 91 -18.75 9.36 5.87
N ASN A 92 -18.33 10.55 5.46
CA ASN A 92 -17.59 11.45 6.34
C ASN A 92 -18.48 11.90 7.53
N PRO A 93 -18.17 11.54 8.80
CA PRO A 93 -18.93 12.08 9.94
C PRO A 93 -18.76 13.61 10.07
N ALA A 94 -17.79 14.22 9.39
CA ALA A 94 -17.60 15.67 9.41
C ALA A 94 -18.60 16.46 8.54
N GLU A 95 -19.43 15.81 7.72
CA GLU A 95 -20.44 16.48 6.87
C GLU A 95 -21.86 16.40 7.45
N SER A 96 -22.04 15.81 8.63
CA SER A 96 -23.34 15.56 9.26
C SER A 96 -23.62 16.42 10.51
N ALA A 97 -22.85 17.49 10.74
CA ALA A 97 -23.21 18.51 11.72
C ALA A 97 -24.18 19.53 11.10
N PRO A 98 -25.40 19.72 11.64
CA PRO A 98 -26.29 20.76 11.16
C PRO A 98 -25.71 22.15 11.48
N ALA A 99 -25.90 23.08 10.54
CA ALA A 99 -25.57 24.51 10.68
C ALA A 99 -26.47 25.19 11.74
#